data_AF-A0A8F8FHH7-F1
#
_entry.id   AF-A0A8F8FHH7-F1
#
_cell.length_a   1.000
_cell.length_b   1.000
_cell.length_c   1.000
_cell.angle_alpha   90.00
_cell.angle_beta   90.00
_cell.angle_gamma   90.00
#
_symmetry.space_group_name_H-M   'P 1'
#
loop_
_entity.id
_entity.type
_entity.pdbx_description
1 polymer ?
#
loop_
_entity_poly.entity_id
_entity_poly.type
_entity_poly.pdbx_seq_one_letter_code
_entity_poly.pdbx_strand_id
1 'polypeptide(L)' 'MPYLVLLVKVLIMCVFAIATRGTLPRYRFDQLTQLTWKHFIFLWLTFLMFSALYYVFWL' A
#
# COMPACT_ATOMS: atom_id res chain seq x y z
N MET A 1 -27.16 0.59 -1.31
CA MET A 1 -26.61 0.23 -2.64
C MET A 1 -25.10 0.00 -2.55
N PRO A 2 -24.65 -1.19 -2.11
CA PRO A 2 -23.23 -1.47 -1.81
C PRO A 2 -22.31 -1.32 -3.04
N TYR A 3 -22.85 -1.55 -4.24
CA TYR A 3 -22.15 -1.39 -5.50
C TYR A 3 -21.73 0.06 -5.80
N LEU A 4 -22.53 1.06 -5.40
CA LEU A 4 -22.18 2.48 -5.58
C LEU A 4 -20.99 2.87 -4.69
N VAL A 5 -20.96 2.37 -3.45
CA VAL A 5 -19.85 2.61 -2.52
C VAL A 5 -18.55 2.00 -3.05
N LEU A 6 -18.64 0.79 -3.61
CA LEU A 6 -17.50 0.11 -4.24
C LEU A 6 -16.98 0.88 -5.46
N LEU A 7 -17.89 1.35 -6.32
CA LEU A 7 -17.56 2.12 -7.51
C LEU A 7 -16.83 3.42 -7.16
N VAL A 8 -17.30 4.15 -6.15
CA VAL A 8 -16.65 5.38 -5.67
C VAL A 8 -15.23 5.09 -5.14
N LYS A 9 -15.05 4.03 -4.34
CA LYS A 9 -13.71 3.65 -3.85
C LYS A 9 -12.74 3.33 -5.00
N VAL A 10 -13.20 2.60 -6.01
CA VAL A 10 -12.38 2.27 -7.18
C VAL A 10 -12.02 3.54 -7.97
N LEU A 11 -12.98 4.44 -8.21
CA LEU A 11 -12.71 5.71 -8.89
C LEU A 11 -11.66 6.55 -8.16
N ILE A 12 -11.73 6.63 -6.83
CA ILE A 12 -10.72 7.34 -6.02
C ILE A 12 -9.34 6.71 -6.20
N MET A 13 -9.24 5.38 -6.16
CA MET A 13 -7.98 4.67 -6.38
C MET A 13 -7.42 4.90 -7.79
N CYS A 14 -8.28 4.94 -8.82
CA CYS A 14 -7.88 5.24 -10.19
C CYS A 14 -7.35 6.67 -10.34
N VAL A 15 -8.03 7.66 -9.76
CA VAL A 15 -7.58 9.07 -9.79
C VAL A 15 -6.23 9.19 -9.10
N PHE A 16 -6.05 8.53 -7.95
CA PHE A 16 -4.77 8.52 -7.23
C PHE A 16 -3.65 7.86 -8.06
N ALA A 17 -3.93 6.76 -8.76
CA ALA A 17 -2.96 6.11 -9.64
C ALA A 17 -2.53 7.00 -10.83
N ILE A 18 -3.46 7.76 -11.40
CA ILE A 18 -3.16 8.71 -12.48
C ILE A 18 -2.32 9.88 -11.96
N ALA A 19 -2.70 10.43 -10.79
CA ALA A 19 -1.96 11.52 -10.15
C ALA A 19 -0.53 11.11 -9.82
N THR A 20 -0.33 9.95 -9.18
CA THR A 20 1.00 9.43 -8.82
C THR A 20 1.89 9.20 -10.04
N ARG A 21 1.34 8.76 -11.18
CA ARG A 21 2.08 8.63 -12.43
C ARG A 21 2.63 9.97 -12.95
N GLY A 22 1.90 11.07 -12.74
CA GLY A 22 2.27 12.40 -13.20
C GLY A 22 3.24 13.15 -12.27
N THR A 23 3.18 12.86 -10.96
CA THR A 23 3.95 13.62 -9.96
C THR A 23 5.27 12.97 -9.56
N LEU A 24 5.37 11.64 -9.63
CA LEU A 24 6.56 10.92 -9.16
C LEU A 24 7.57 10.70 -10.31
N PRO A 25 8.87 10.88 -10.05
CA PRO A 25 9.91 10.55 -11.03
C PRO A 25 9.94 9.04 -11.28
N ARG A 26 10.33 8.65 -12.49
CA ARG A 26 10.42 7.23 -12.87
C ARG A 26 11.58 6.55 -12.10
N TYR A 27 11.25 5.54 -11.31
CA TYR A 27 12.25 4.69 -10.67
C TYR A 27 12.84 3.68 -11.65
N ARG A 28 14.16 3.46 -11.57
CA ARG A 28 14.83 2.36 -12.27
C ARG A 28 14.57 1.03 -11.55
N PHE A 29 14.61 -0.08 -12.29
CA PHE A 29 14.39 -1.43 -11.75
C PHE A 29 15.27 -1.74 -10.52
N ASP A 30 16.55 -1.35 -10.57
CA ASP A 30 17.49 -1.55 -9.45
C ASP A 30 17.05 -0.80 -8.18
N GLN A 31 16.55 0.44 -8.35
CA GLN A 31 16.07 1.26 -7.23
C GLN A 31 14.76 0.71 -6.67
N LEU A 32 13.86 0.23 -7.54
CA LEU A 32 12.61 -0.40 -7.12
C LEU A 32 12.90 -1.67 -6.30
N THR A 33 13.85 -2.48 -6.75
CA THR A 33 14.26 -3.69 -6.03
C THR A 33 14.86 -3.35 -4.67
N GLN A 34 15.74 -2.34 -4.61
CA GLN A 34 16.29 -1.88 -3.33
C GLN A 34 15.22 -1.33 -2.38
N LEU A 35 14.25 -0.56 -2.89
CA LEU A 35 13.16 -0.02 -2.08
C LEU A 35 12.29 -1.14 -1.50
N THR A 36 11.92 -2.11 -2.33
CA THR A 36 11.11 -3.27 -1.92
C THR A 36 11.83 -4.09 -0.86
N TRP A 37 13.07 -4.52 -1.14
CA TRP A 37 13.80 -5.44 -0.27
C TRP A 37 14.35 -4.80 0.99
N LYS A 38 14.78 -3.52 0.94
CA LYS A 38 15.39 -2.86 2.09
C LYS A 38 14.41 -2.10 2.98
N HIS A 39 13.25 -1.71 2.47
CA HIS A 39 12.31 -0.88 3.24
C HIS A 39 10.94 -1.56 3.36
N PHE A 40 10.30 -1.89 2.24
CA PHE A 40 8.93 -2.40 2.30
C PHE A 40 8.83 -3.74 3.02
N ILE A 41 9.76 -4.68 2.83
CA ILE A 41 9.73 -5.97 3.53
C ILE A 41 9.71 -5.79 5.05
N PHE A 42 10.58 -4.93 5.59
CA PHE A 42 10.62 -4.70 7.04
C PHE A 42 9.37 -4.00 7.55
N LEU A 43 8.86 -3.00 6.83
CA LEU A 43 7.59 -2.32 7.16
C LEU A 43 6.42 -3.30 7.22
N TRP A 44 6.30 -4.18 6.21
CA TRP A 44 5.26 -5.19 6.16
C TRP A 44 5.37 -6.20 7.31
N LEU A 45 6.58 -6.66 7.61
CA LEU A 45 6.81 -7.60 8.71
C LEU A 45 6.46 -6.98 10.06
N THR A 46 6.88 -5.73 10.31
CA THR A 46 6.54 -5.01 11.53
C THR A 46 5.03 -4.79 11.66
N PHE A 47 4.34 -4.43 10.58
CA PHE A 47 2.88 -4.25 10.59
C PHE A 47 2.15 -5.56 10.89
N LEU A 48 2.62 -6.68 10.33
CA LEU A 48 2.06 -8.00 10.59
C LEU A 48 2.24 -8.41 12.05
N MET A 49 3.45 -8.27 12.60
CA MET A 49 3.72 -8.57 14.01
C MET A 49 2.89 -7.70 14.95
N PHE A 50 2.78 -6.40 14.66
CA PHE A 50 1.96 -5.47 15.44
C PHE A 50 0.48 -5.87 15.42
N SER A 51 -0.05 -6.18 14.24
CA SER A 51 -1.45 -6.61 14.09
C SER A 51 -1.71 -7.92 14.84
N ALA A 52 -0.82 -8.91 14.71
CA ALA A 52 -0.94 -10.18 15.42
C ALA A 52 -0.93 -10.00 16.94
N LEU A 53 -0.02 -9.19 17.47
CA LEU A 53 0.03 -8.86 18.90
C LEU A 53 -1.24 -8.16 19.37
N TYR A 54 -1.76 -7.20 18.59
CA TYR A 54 -3.00 -6.50 18.91
C TYR A 54 -4.18 -7.46 19.01
N TYR A 55 -4.33 -8.38 18.05
CA TYR A 55 -5.40 -9.39 18.09
C TYR A 55 -5.23 -10.38 19.23
N VAL A 56 -4.01 -10.83 19.53
CA VAL A 56 -3.74 -11.74 20.67
C VAL A 56 -4.01 -11.05 22.01
N PHE A 57 -3.71 -9.76 22.13
CA PHE A 57 -4.00 -8.98 23.34
C PHE A 57 -5.50 -8.80 23.60
N TRP A 58 -6.29 -8.68 22.52
CA TRP A 58 -7.74 -8.49 22.60
C TRP A 58 -8.55 -9.79 22.65
N LEU A 59 -7.92 -10.94 22.41
CA LEU A 59 -8.51 -12.28 22.47
C LEU A 59 -8.38 -12.86 23.89
#